data_AF-A0A5S3NA84-F1
#
_entry.id   AF-A0A5S3NA84-F1
#
_cell.length_a   1.000
_cell.length_b   1.000
_cell.length_c   1.000
_cell.angle_alpha   90.00
_cell.angle_beta   90.00
_cell.angle_gamma   90.00
#
_symmetry.space_group_name_H-M   'P 1'
#
loop_
_entity.id
_entity.type
_entity.pdbx_description
1 polymer ?
#
loop_
_entity_poly.entity_id
_entity_poly.type
_entity_poly.pdbx_seq_one_letter_code
_entity_poly.pdbx_strand_id
1 'polypeptide(L)'
;MDDKTRKRIDTMNAVLVKMEDIKNSQQSLIEKVGQVEVALFDIKSETLDAELEKVMTNASKSFDIIKDAIEAFEMKRNRIENEA
;
A
#
# COMPACT_ATOMS: atom_id res chain seq x y z
N MET A 1 -8.26 -17.47 -24.90
CA MET A 1 -6.96 -17.10 -24.33
C MET A 1 -5.84 -18.07 -24.71
N ASP A 2 -4.82 -17.57 -25.42
CA ASP A 2 -3.58 -18.30 -25.73
C ASP A 2 -2.62 -18.38 -24.51
N ASP A 3 -1.60 -19.24 -24.60
CA ASP A 3 -0.66 -19.52 -23.50
C ASP A 3 0.21 -18.30 -23.10
N LYS A 4 0.57 -17.45 -24.06
CA LYS A 4 1.33 -16.22 -23.80
C LYS A 4 0.49 -15.23 -23.01
N THR A 5 -0.78 -15.10 -23.35
CA THR A 5 -1.73 -14.22 -22.66
C THR A 5 -2.00 -14.72 -21.24
N ARG A 6 -2.16 -16.04 -21.05
CA ARG A 6 -2.27 -16.64 -19.70
C ARG A 6 -1.06 -16.32 -18.82
N LYS A 7 0.15 -16.62 -19.31
CA LYS A 7 1.39 -16.35 -18.57
C LYS A 7 1.57 -14.87 -18.20
N ARG A 8 1.11 -13.97 -19.07
CA ARG A 8 1.10 -12.53 -18.80
C ARG A 8 0.16 -12.18 -17.65
N ILE A 9 -1.07 -12.71 -17.64
CA ILE A 9 -2.04 -12.49 -16.55
C ILE A 9 -1.51 -13.05 -15.22
N ASP A 10 -0.92 -14.25 -15.23
CA ASP A 10 -0.32 -14.84 -14.02
C ASP A 10 0.78 -13.96 -13.43
N THR A 11 1.62 -13.38 -14.30
CA THR A 11 2.65 -12.42 -13.88
C THR A 11 2.03 -11.16 -13.28
N MET A 12 0.95 -10.63 -13.88
CA MET A 12 0.25 -9.46 -13.36
C MET A 12 -0.38 -9.75 -11.99
N ASN A 13 -0.96 -10.94 -11.79
CA ASN A 13 -1.50 -11.37 -10.50
C ASN A 13 -0.40 -11.44 -9.43
N ALA A 14 0.77 -11.99 -9.77
CA ALA A 14 1.90 -12.03 -8.85
C ALA A 14 2.42 -10.62 -8.46
N VAL A 15 2.35 -9.65 -9.39
CA VAL A 15 2.66 -8.25 -9.09
C VAL A 15 1.62 -7.65 -8.14
N LEU A 16 0.33 -7.86 -8.40
CA LEU A 16 -0.75 -7.35 -7.54
C LEU A 16 -0.65 -7.84 -6.10
N VAL A 17 -0.32 -9.11 -5.90
CA VAL A 17 -0.08 -9.67 -4.55
C VAL A 17 1.01 -8.86 -3.81
N LYS A 18 2.14 -8.59 -4.48
CA LYS A 18 3.22 -7.80 -3.86
C LYS A 18 2.81 -6.35 -3.60
N MET A 19 2.02 -5.75 -4.49
CA MET A 19 1.53 -4.39 -4.27
C MET A 19 0.59 -4.32 -3.06
N GLU A 20 -0.27 -5.32 -2.90
CA GLU A 20 -1.15 -5.45 -1.74
C GLU A 20 -0.35 -5.63 -0.45
N ASP A 21 0.72 -6.44 -0.46
CA ASP A 21 1.63 -6.58 0.68
C ASP A 21 2.29 -5.25 1.08
N ILE A 22 2.70 -4.42 0.09
CA ILE A 22 3.26 -3.10 0.35
C ILE A 22 2.19 -2.18 0.97
N LYS A 23 0.96 -2.18 0.42
CA LYS A 23 -0.17 -1.40 0.97
C LYS A 23 -0.45 -1.78 2.42
N ASN A 24 -0.53 -3.08 2.71
CA ASN A 24 -0.74 -3.61 4.06
C ASN A 24 0.41 -3.24 5.02
N SER A 25 1.64 -3.18 4.52
CA SER A 25 2.78 -2.70 5.30
C SER A 25 2.64 -1.21 5.68
N GLN A 26 2.14 -0.37 4.77
CA GLN A 26 1.87 1.04 5.08
C GLN A 26 0.73 1.20 6.09
N GLN A 27 -0.34 0.40 5.96
CA GLN A 27 -1.42 0.37 6.95
C GLN A 27 -0.89 -0.02 8.34
N SER A 28 -0.06 -1.07 8.43
CA SER A 28 0.52 -1.50 9.71
C SER A 28 1.44 -0.42 10.31
N LEU A 29 2.16 0.33 9.47
CA LEU A 29 2.98 1.45 9.92
C LEU A 29 2.11 2.57 10.51
N ILE A 30 1.04 2.98 9.81
CA ILE A 30 0.07 3.98 10.26
C ILE A 30 -0.50 3.59 11.63
N GLU A 31 -0.98 2.35 11.77
CA GLU A 31 -1.56 1.86 13.03
C GLU A 31 -0.57 1.92 14.19
N LYS A 32 0.69 1.50 13.97
CA LYS A 32 1.74 1.51 15.00
C LYS A 32 2.16 2.92 15.38
N VAL A 33 2.28 3.83 14.41
CA VAL A 33 2.61 5.23 14.69
C VAL A 33 1.52 5.85 15.56
N GLY A 34 0.23 5.64 15.23
CA GLY A 34 -0.88 6.12 16.05
C GLY A 34 -0.85 5.57 17.49
N GLN A 35 -0.48 4.30 17.68
CA GLN A 35 -0.31 3.73 19.03
C GLN A 35 0.84 4.40 19.81
N VAL A 36 1.94 4.73 19.15
CA VAL A 36 3.06 5.43 19.78
C VAL A 36 2.70 6.88 20.10
N GLU A 37 2.03 7.59 19.20
CA GLU A 37 1.50 8.95 19.45
C GLU A 37 0.58 8.97 20.68
N VAL A 38 -0.28 7.95 20.85
CA VAL A 38 -1.11 7.81 22.06
C VAL A 38 -0.25 7.70 23.33
N ALA A 39 0.81 6.90 23.30
CA ALA A 39 1.72 6.75 24.45
C ALA A 39 2.55 8.01 24.74
N LEU A 40 2.82 8.83 23.72
CA LEU A 40 3.59 10.05 23.87
C LEU A 40 2.85 11.17 24.59
N PHE A 41 1.52 11.16 24.62
CA PHE A 41 0.75 12.11 25.45
C PHE A 41 1.17 12.08 26.92
N ASP A 42 1.51 10.89 27.45
CA ASP A 42 1.98 10.72 28.83
C ASP A 42 3.46 11.09 28.99
N ILE A 43 4.29 10.81 27.97
CA ILE A 43 5.75 11.02 28.00
C ILE A 43 6.12 12.48 27.71
N LYS A 44 5.28 13.20 26.97
CA LYS A 44 5.47 14.60 26.52
C LYS A 44 6.78 14.81 25.75
N SER A 45 7.09 13.93 24.80
CA SER A 45 8.28 14.04 23.96
C SER A 45 7.99 14.76 22.66
N GLU A 46 8.02 16.10 22.69
CA GLU A 46 7.70 16.96 21.53
C GLU A 46 8.54 16.62 20.28
N THR A 47 9.83 16.29 20.47
CA THR A 47 10.70 15.91 19.36
C THR A 47 10.25 14.61 18.70
N LEU A 48 9.87 13.59 19.49
CA LEU A 48 9.45 12.32 18.93
C LEU A 48 8.07 12.43 18.28
N ASP A 49 7.15 13.19 18.89
CA ASP A 49 5.83 13.51 18.30
C ASP A 49 5.98 14.13 16.91
N ALA A 50 6.82 15.15 16.77
CA ALA A 50 7.03 15.84 15.50
C ALA A 50 7.64 14.94 14.41
N GLU A 51 8.50 13.99 14.76
CA GLU A 51 9.04 13.04 13.78
C GLU A 51 7.99 11.97 13.40
N LEU A 52 7.18 11.50 14.35
CA LEU A 52 6.13 10.53 14.09
C LEU A 52 5.00 11.10 13.22
N GLU A 53 4.64 12.37 13.40
CA GLU A 53 3.67 13.06 12.52
C GLU A 53 4.13 13.05 11.05
N LYS A 54 5.43 13.24 10.81
CA LYS A 54 6.02 13.15 9.46
C LYS A 54 5.93 11.72 8.91
N VAL A 55 6.20 10.71 9.75
CA VAL A 55 6.07 9.31 9.36
C VAL A 55 4.62 8.97 9.03
N MET A 56 3.66 9.36 9.88
CA MET A 56 2.22 9.17 9.67
C MET A 56 1.77 9.78 8.34
N THR A 57 2.18 11.03 8.09
CA THR A 57 1.87 11.76 6.85
C THR A 57 2.43 11.05 5.62
N ASN A 58 3.68 10.61 5.67
CA ASN A 58 4.32 9.94 4.54
C ASN A 58 3.76 8.53 4.31
N ALA A 59 3.49 7.78 5.37
CA ALA A 59 2.88 6.45 5.29
C ALA A 59 1.48 6.54 4.68
N SER A 60 0.65 7.49 5.15
CA SER A 60 -0.69 7.74 4.62
C SER A 60 -0.66 8.11 3.14
N LYS A 61 0.20 9.05 2.74
CA LYS A 61 0.38 9.41 1.33
C LYS A 61 0.80 8.21 0.48
N SER A 62 1.74 7.40 0.97
CA SER A 62 2.21 6.24 0.23
C SER A 62 1.15 5.14 0.12
N PHE A 63 0.33 4.95 1.17
CA PHE A 63 -0.81 4.04 1.18
C PHE A 63 -1.80 4.40 0.06
N ASP A 64 -2.19 5.68 -0.02
CA ASP A 64 -3.11 6.17 -1.05
C ASP A 64 -2.53 5.98 -2.46
N ILE A 65 -1.25 6.36 -2.66
CA ILE A 65 -0.57 6.18 -3.95
C ILE A 65 -0.57 4.71 -4.40
N ILE A 66 -0.26 3.78 -3.48
CA ILE A 66 -0.20 2.35 -3.79
C ILE A 66 -1.60 1.81 -4.07
N LYS A 67 -2.60 2.23 -3.29
CA LYS A 67 -4.00 1.86 -3.51
C LYS A 67 -4.48 2.24 -4.92
N ASP A 68 -4.28 3.50 -5.31
CA ASP A 68 -4.67 3.98 -6.64
C ASP A 68 -3.92 3.24 -7.75
N ALA A 69 -2.63 2.94 -7.52
CA ALA A 69 -1.82 2.17 -8.47
C ALA A 69 -2.30 0.71 -8.62
N ILE A 70 -2.75 0.08 -7.53
CA ILE A 70 -3.37 -1.26 -7.55
C ILE A 70 -4.63 -1.21 -8.41
N GLU A 71 -5.56 -0.29 -8.11
CA GLU A 71 -6.83 -0.18 -8.85
C GLU A 71 -6.60 0.04 -10.35
N ALA A 72 -5.68 0.93 -10.71
CA ALA A 72 -5.31 1.18 -12.11
C ALA A 72 -4.73 -0.06 -12.80
N PHE A 73 -3.88 -0.81 -12.09
CA PHE A 73 -3.25 -2.01 -12.63
C PHE A 73 -4.23 -3.19 -12.75
N GLU A 74 -5.15 -3.35 -11.80
CA GLU A 74 -6.24 -4.32 -11.88
C GLU A 74 -7.16 -4.06 -13.06
N MET A 75 -7.55 -2.79 -13.31
CA MET A 75 -8.32 -2.42 -14.49
C MET A 75 -7.60 -2.83 -15.78
N LYS A 76 -6.28 -2.61 -15.86
CA LYS A 76 -5.47 -3.03 -17.01
C LYS A 76 -5.44 -4.55 -17.16
N ARG A 77 -5.30 -5.30 -16.07
CA ARG A 77 -5.35 -6.77 -16.08
C ARG A 77 -6.71 -7.26 -16.59
N ASN A 78 -7.80 -6.72 -16.04
CA ASN A 78 -9.17 -7.10 -16.38
C ASN A 78 -9.49 -6.89 -17.85
N ARG A 79 -9.01 -5.79 -18.45
CA ARG A 79 -9.16 -5.57 -19.91
C ARG A 79 -8.49 -6.67 -20.72
N ILE A 80 -7.24 -7.02 -20.37
CA ILE A 80 -6.50 -8.08 -21.06
C ILE A 80 -7.21 -9.43 -20.91
N GLU A 81 -7.74 -9.74 -19.73
CA GLU A 81 -8.46 -10.98 -19.46
C GLU A 81 -9.80 -11.06 -20.22
N ASN A 82 -10.55 -9.96 -20.28
CA ASN A 82 -11.83 -9.90 -20.98
C ASN A 82 -11.70 -9.86 -22.52
N GLU A 83 -10.57 -9.38 -23.03
CA GLU A 83 -10.26 -9.31 -24.47
C GLU A 83 -9.59 -10.60 -25.01
N ALA A 84 -9.28 -11.58 -24.14
CA ALA A 84 -8.49 -12.79 -24.45
C ALA A 84 -9.31 -14.06 -24.73
#